data_AF-A0A534UFZ7-F1
#
_entry.id   AF-A0A534UFZ7-F1
#
_cell.length_a   1.000
_cell.length_b   1.000
_cell.length_c   1.000
_cell.angle_alpha   90.00
_cell.angle_beta   90.00
_cell.angle_gamma   90.00
#
_symmetry.space_group_name_H-M   'P 1'
#
loop_
_entity.id
_entity.type
_entity.pdbx_description
1 polymer ?
#
loop_
_entity_poly.entity_id
_entity_poly.type
_entity_poly.pdbx_seq_one_letter_code
_entity_poly.pdbx_strand_id
1 'polypeptide(L)'
;MFDSSKIHPDIVFTDLREWMREAEKLGELKTVLGASWQGEIGLASDVVVPADDGPAVLFDEVPGCPKGFRILINCFAGKRRAMTLGFPQGLTKQELSDAYFAHYQKDPKHIPPVFIEDGPVFENVLEGDDIDILKFPTPTWHVNDGGRYIGTGCYSVTMDPDEKWINAGCYRAMIQDKKSVSLLMVPGKHGYMHREKYFKRGEKMPLALVLGSDPLFFFMAGTEQPYGLCEYDIVGGMRRQPVECARGKVTGLPFPANAEIVFEGFLNNDNRKFEGPFGEWTGYYASDESAQPVLEIEAIYHRNDPIILGVPPIGGGSDEMARYRAIMRSAMLKQQLHSAGVPDVTQVWSHEIGASRMLIALAIKQRYAGHAKQVGVLAASCGASVYGCKMVIVVDDDINVSNLDQLMWAMLSRYDP
;
A
#
# COMPACT_ATOMS: atom_id res chain seq x y z
N MET A 1 25.56 17.78 6.85
CA MET A 1 24.76 16.77 7.56
C MET A 1 23.31 17.18 7.35
N PHE A 2 22.50 16.31 6.77
CA PHE A 2 21.07 16.54 6.61
C PHE A 2 20.42 16.70 7.99
N ASP A 3 19.62 17.76 8.16
CA ASP A 3 18.93 18.05 9.42
C ASP A 3 17.42 17.95 9.21
N SER A 4 16.85 16.80 9.52
CA SER A 4 15.43 16.51 9.35
C SER A 4 14.54 17.39 10.24
N SER A 5 15.09 18.02 11.28
CA SER A 5 14.32 18.91 12.17
C SER A 5 13.90 20.22 11.51
N LYS A 6 14.60 20.62 10.43
CA LYS A 6 14.28 21.82 9.61
C LYS A 6 13.21 21.57 8.55
N ILE A 7 12.77 20.34 8.40
CA ILE A 7 11.70 19.98 7.47
C ILE A 7 10.39 20.00 8.24
N HIS A 8 9.41 20.69 7.67
CA HIS A 8 8.03 20.66 8.15
C HIS A 8 7.19 19.92 7.11
N PRO A 9 6.79 18.67 7.39
CA PRO A 9 5.92 17.96 6.47
C PRO A 9 4.59 18.68 6.33
N ASP A 10 4.11 18.76 5.09
CA ASP A 10 2.85 19.39 4.71
C ASP A 10 2.16 18.54 3.63
N ILE A 11 1.08 17.86 4.03
CA ILE A 11 0.29 17.02 3.12
C ILE A 11 -0.83 17.91 2.55
N VAL A 12 -0.67 18.30 1.29
CA VAL A 12 -1.51 19.29 0.60
C VAL A 12 -2.76 18.70 -0.07
N PHE A 13 -3.14 17.48 0.28
CA PHE A 13 -4.31 16.79 -0.27
C PHE A 13 -5.02 15.98 0.80
N THR A 14 -6.34 15.87 0.65
CA THR A 14 -7.20 15.10 1.55
C THR A 14 -7.89 13.93 0.83
N ASP A 15 -7.97 13.97 -0.50
CA ASP A 15 -8.57 12.95 -1.36
C ASP A 15 -7.72 12.62 -2.61
N LEU A 16 -8.16 11.61 -3.37
CA LEU A 16 -7.45 11.17 -4.58
C LEU A 16 -7.43 12.23 -5.69
N ARG A 17 -8.51 13.03 -5.81
CA ARG A 17 -8.64 14.04 -6.86
C ARG A 17 -7.72 15.24 -6.61
N GLU A 18 -7.58 15.66 -5.35
CA GLU A 18 -6.59 16.63 -4.89
C GLU A 18 -5.18 16.12 -5.14
N TRP A 19 -4.89 14.88 -4.75
CA TRP A 19 -3.59 14.27 -5.01
C TRP A 19 -3.24 14.29 -6.51
N MET A 20 -4.21 13.97 -7.37
CA MET A 20 -4.02 14.01 -8.83
C MET A 20 -3.73 15.42 -9.35
N ARG A 21 -4.41 16.45 -8.81
CA ARG A 21 -4.11 17.85 -9.15
C ARG A 21 -2.69 18.23 -8.77
N GLU A 22 -2.20 17.79 -7.61
CA GLU A 22 -0.82 18.04 -7.19
C GLU A 22 0.19 17.26 -8.05
N ALA A 23 -0.11 16.02 -8.41
CA ALA A 23 0.72 15.24 -9.34
C ALA A 23 0.79 15.89 -10.74
N GLU A 24 -0.30 16.46 -11.22
CA GLU A 24 -0.35 17.21 -12.48
C GLU A 24 0.51 18.48 -12.44
N LYS A 25 0.45 19.25 -11.34
CA LYS A 25 1.33 20.43 -11.13
C LYS A 25 2.82 20.06 -11.16
N LEU A 26 3.17 18.85 -10.72
CA LEU A 26 4.55 18.33 -10.80
C LEU A 26 4.94 17.83 -12.20
N GLY A 27 3.98 17.76 -13.14
CA GLY A 27 4.17 17.19 -14.47
C GLY A 27 4.24 15.66 -14.47
N GLU A 28 3.80 15.00 -13.40
CA GLU A 28 3.93 13.56 -13.18
C GLU A 28 2.66 12.75 -13.42
N LEU A 29 1.56 13.40 -13.80
CA LEU A 29 0.34 12.73 -14.23
C LEU A 29 0.25 12.71 -15.76
N LYS A 30 -0.03 11.54 -16.33
CA LYS A 30 -0.34 11.34 -17.75
C LYS A 30 -1.73 10.74 -17.89
N THR A 31 -2.46 11.16 -18.91
CA THR A 31 -3.77 10.58 -19.24
C THR A 31 -3.64 9.77 -20.52
N VAL A 32 -4.20 8.56 -20.50
CA VAL A 32 -4.29 7.67 -21.67
C VAL A 32 -5.76 7.35 -21.90
N LEU A 33 -6.21 7.55 -23.14
CA LEU A 33 -7.60 7.32 -23.54
C LEU A 33 -7.73 6.01 -24.31
N GLY A 34 -8.83 5.28 -24.07
CA GLY A 34 -9.20 4.13 -24.91
C GLY A 34 -8.44 2.83 -24.63
N ALA A 35 -7.58 2.79 -23.60
CA ALA A 35 -6.86 1.57 -23.23
C ALA A 35 -7.82 0.54 -22.61
N SER A 36 -7.73 -0.70 -23.07
CA SER A 36 -8.56 -1.83 -22.68
C SER A 36 -8.16 -2.43 -21.33
N TRP A 37 -9.17 -2.75 -20.50
CA TRP A 37 -8.97 -3.46 -19.23
C TRP A 37 -8.57 -4.93 -19.41
N GLN A 38 -8.83 -5.52 -20.59
CA GLN A 38 -8.56 -6.92 -20.91
C GLN A 38 -7.06 -7.23 -21.10
N GLY A 39 -6.19 -6.22 -21.17
CA GLY A 39 -4.75 -6.45 -21.24
C GLY A 39 -3.89 -5.20 -21.37
N GLU A 40 -4.33 -4.17 -22.10
CA GLU A 40 -3.49 -2.99 -22.36
C GLU A 40 -3.11 -2.24 -21.08
N ILE A 41 -4.06 -2.07 -20.16
CA ILE A 41 -3.80 -1.43 -18.86
C ILE A 41 -2.84 -2.27 -18.00
N GLY A 42 -3.02 -3.60 -17.97
CA GLY A 42 -2.12 -4.52 -17.27
C GLY A 42 -0.69 -4.44 -17.82
N LEU A 43 -0.53 -4.55 -19.14
CA LEU A 43 0.76 -4.42 -19.83
C LEU A 43 1.41 -3.05 -19.62
N ALA A 44 0.62 -1.97 -19.59
CA ALA A 44 1.13 -0.65 -19.28
C ALA A 44 1.68 -0.59 -17.84
N SER A 45 1.04 -1.28 -16.89
CA SER A 45 1.53 -1.35 -15.51
C SER A 45 2.87 -2.07 -15.40
N ASP A 46 3.10 -3.15 -16.17
CA ASP A 46 4.38 -3.88 -16.22
C ASP A 46 5.56 -3.00 -16.66
N VAL A 47 5.29 -1.97 -17.48
CA VAL A 47 6.32 -1.05 -17.99
C VAL A 47 6.50 0.15 -17.06
N VAL A 48 5.40 0.74 -16.60
CA VAL A 48 5.42 2.05 -15.94
C VAL A 48 5.77 1.93 -14.45
N VAL A 49 5.27 0.90 -13.77
CA VAL A 49 5.41 0.79 -12.31
C VAL A 49 6.87 0.49 -11.90
N PRO A 50 7.63 -0.43 -12.54
CA PRO A 50 9.01 -0.71 -12.12
C PRO A 50 9.97 0.49 -12.22
N ALA A 51 9.68 1.45 -13.10
CA ALA A 51 10.51 2.64 -13.28
C ALA A 51 10.46 3.54 -12.04
N ASP A 52 11.62 3.86 -11.45
CA ASP A 52 11.71 4.69 -10.23
C ASP A 52 11.14 6.11 -10.43
N ASP A 53 11.16 6.61 -11.67
CA ASP A 53 10.68 7.91 -12.13
C ASP A 53 9.50 7.82 -13.12
N GLY A 54 8.88 6.64 -13.26
CA GLY A 54 7.73 6.45 -14.15
C GLY A 54 6.57 7.41 -13.78
N PRO A 55 5.74 7.87 -14.74
CA PRO A 55 4.61 8.75 -14.45
C PRO A 55 3.48 8.01 -13.72
N ALA A 56 2.66 8.74 -12.98
CA ALA A 56 1.31 8.28 -12.67
C ALA A 56 0.48 8.30 -13.95
N VAL A 57 -0.35 7.27 -14.17
CA VAL A 57 -1.15 7.16 -15.40
C VAL A 57 -2.62 7.01 -15.05
N LEU A 58 -3.42 7.95 -15.53
CA LEU A 58 -4.87 7.90 -15.51
C LEU A 58 -5.38 7.33 -16.83
N PHE A 59 -6.02 6.18 -16.78
CA PHE A 59 -6.73 5.60 -17.91
C PHE A 59 -8.18 6.06 -17.89
N ASP A 60 -8.64 6.58 -19.01
CA ASP A 60 -10.01 7.06 -19.22
C ASP A 60 -10.55 6.54 -20.56
N GLU A 61 -11.85 6.67 -20.76
CA GLU A 61 -12.57 6.16 -21.94
C GLU A 61 -12.31 4.66 -22.17
N VAL A 62 -12.21 3.89 -21.08
CA VAL A 62 -11.91 2.46 -21.12
C VAL A 62 -13.01 1.71 -21.91
N PRO A 63 -12.67 0.99 -22.99
CA PRO A 63 -13.65 0.32 -23.84
C PRO A 63 -14.54 -0.66 -23.06
N GLY A 64 -15.85 -0.56 -23.30
CA GLY A 64 -16.85 -1.42 -22.64
C GLY A 64 -17.23 -0.98 -21.22
N CYS A 65 -16.70 0.13 -20.72
CA CYS A 65 -17.08 0.74 -19.44
C CYS A 65 -17.85 2.04 -19.66
N PRO A 66 -18.66 2.50 -18.69
CA PRO A 66 -19.33 3.79 -18.79
C PRO A 66 -18.31 4.94 -18.85
N LYS A 67 -18.66 6.01 -19.56
CA LYS A 67 -17.80 7.20 -19.67
C LYS A 67 -17.47 7.78 -18.29
N GLY A 68 -16.22 8.20 -18.10
CA GLY A 68 -15.74 8.80 -16.85
C GLY A 68 -15.31 7.79 -15.78
N PHE A 69 -15.56 6.49 -15.98
CA PHE A 69 -15.03 5.45 -15.10
C PHE A 69 -13.56 5.20 -15.45
N ARG A 70 -12.69 5.47 -14.48
CA ARG A 70 -11.25 5.62 -14.70
C ARG A 70 -10.43 4.73 -13.78
N ILE A 71 -9.15 4.60 -14.11
CA ILE A 71 -8.18 3.88 -13.29
C ILE A 71 -6.92 4.74 -13.18
N LEU A 72 -6.40 4.89 -11.97
CA LEU A 72 -5.09 5.48 -11.74
C LEU A 72 -4.09 4.38 -11.32
N ILE A 73 -2.92 4.36 -11.93
CA ILE A 73 -1.80 3.50 -11.51
C ILE A 73 -0.54 4.31 -11.23
N ASN A 74 0.43 3.68 -10.55
CA ASN A 74 1.75 4.23 -10.31
C ASN A 74 1.70 5.57 -9.55
N CYS A 75 0.98 5.61 -8.44
CA CYS A 75 0.89 6.77 -7.56
C CYS A 75 2.14 7.00 -6.67
N PHE A 76 3.11 6.07 -6.61
CA PHE A 76 4.27 6.21 -5.72
C PHE A 76 5.65 5.98 -6.38
N ALA A 77 5.97 6.80 -7.38
CA ALA A 77 7.31 6.90 -7.96
C ALA A 77 7.74 8.38 -8.06
N GLY A 78 8.87 8.67 -8.70
CA GLY A 78 9.30 10.02 -9.05
C GLY A 78 9.28 11.05 -7.90
N LYS A 79 9.00 12.30 -8.24
CA LYS A 79 8.86 13.45 -7.34
C LYS A 79 7.61 13.35 -6.48
N ARG A 80 6.52 12.78 -7.01
CA ARG A 80 5.26 12.63 -6.27
C ARG A 80 5.41 11.74 -5.03
N ARG A 81 6.44 10.89 -4.96
CA ARG A 81 6.80 10.15 -3.75
C ARG A 81 6.95 11.05 -2.52
N ALA A 82 7.76 12.11 -2.64
CA ALA A 82 7.96 13.06 -1.56
C ALA A 82 6.67 13.86 -1.27
N MET A 83 5.96 14.29 -2.32
CA MET A 83 4.68 15.01 -2.19
C MET A 83 3.62 14.18 -1.44
N THR A 84 3.50 12.89 -1.76
CA THR A 84 2.54 11.97 -1.12
C THR A 84 2.80 11.83 0.39
N LEU A 85 4.06 11.97 0.80
CA LEU A 85 4.46 11.92 2.20
C LEU A 85 4.52 13.31 2.87
N GLY A 86 4.19 14.38 2.14
CA GLY A 86 4.26 15.77 2.60
C GLY A 86 5.69 16.33 2.70
N PHE A 87 6.68 15.71 2.08
CA PHE A 87 8.08 16.14 2.13
C PHE A 87 8.47 17.01 0.92
N PRO A 88 9.46 17.92 1.09
CA PRO A 88 9.98 18.71 -0.02
C PRO A 88 10.66 17.84 -1.07
N GLN A 89 10.72 18.36 -2.29
CA GLN A 89 11.40 17.72 -3.41
C GLN A 89 12.92 17.77 -3.25
N GLY A 90 13.62 16.86 -3.93
CA GLY A 90 15.09 16.84 -4.00
C GLY A 90 15.79 16.09 -2.86
N LEU A 91 15.04 15.54 -1.90
CA LEU A 91 15.61 14.63 -0.91
C LEU A 91 16.13 13.35 -1.57
N THR A 92 17.30 12.89 -1.15
CA THR A 92 17.75 11.53 -1.49
C THR A 92 16.87 10.47 -0.81
N LYS A 93 16.94 9.22 -1.29
CA LYS A 93 16.24 8.07 -0.70
C LYS A 93 16.48 7.96 0.82
N GLN A 94 17.74 8.11 1.24
CA GLN A 94 18.12 8.08 2.65
C GLN A 94 17.56 9.25 3.46
N GLU A 95 17.66 10.47 2.94
CA GLU A 95 17.14 11.66 3.62
C GLU A 95 15.62 11.62 3.76
N LEU A 96 14.91 11.13 2.74
CA LEU A 96 13.47 10.93 2.80
C LEU A 96 13.08 9.88 3.84
N SER A 97 13.82 8.76 3.93
CA SER A 97 13.64 7.74 4.96
C SER A 97 13.90 8.29 6.38
N ASP A 98 15.01 9.00 6.58
CA ASP A 98 15.35 9.61 7.87
C ASP A 98 14.32 10.68 8.29
N ALA A 99 13.81 11.47 7.33
CA ALA A 99 12.73 12.44 7.56
C ALA A 99 11.41 11.77 7.91
N TYR A 100 11.01 10.72 7.17
CA TYR A 100 9.82 9.93 7.45
C TYR A 100 9.85 9.36 8.87
N PHE A 101 10.97 8.76 9.28
CA PHE A 101 11.12 8.26 10.64
C PHE A 101 10.99 9.37 11.69
N ALA A 102 11.71 10.49 11.49
CA ALA A 102 11.73 11.59 12.45
C ALA A 102 10.36 12.21 12.71
N HIS A 103 9.53 12.33 11.67
CA HIS A 103 8.24 13.02 11.73
C HIS A 103 7.04 12.11 11.95
N TYR A 104 7.11 10.85 11.51
CA TYR A 104 5.94 9.96 11.52
C TYR A 104 6.12 8.68 12.36
N GLN A 105 7.34 8.21 12.62
CA GLN A 105 7.54 6.95 13.35
C GLN A 105 8.16 7.12 14.75
N LYS A 106 8.97 8.16 14.97
CA LYS A 106 9.66 8.37 16.24
C LYS A 106 8.70 8.70 17.39
N ASP A 107 7.72 9.56 17.14
CA ASP A 107 6.68 9.98 18.07
C ASP A 107 5.37 10.18 17.27
N PRO A 108 4.72 9.08 16.88
CA PRO A 108 3.55 9.14 16.00
C PRO A 108 2.42 9.90 16.69
N LYS A 109 1.79 10.81 15.94
CA LYS A 109 0.56 11.47 16.36
C LYS A 109 -0.63 10.67 15.86
N HIS A 110 -1.66 10.58 16.69
CA HIS A 110 -2.92 9.92 16.38
C HIS A 110 -4.04 10.94 16.55
N ILE A 111 -4.80 11.18 15.48
CA ILE A 111 -5.94 12.09 15.49
C ILE A 111 -7.15 11.29 15.01
N PRO A 112 -8.09 10.92 15.91
CA PRO A 112 -9.26 10.13 15.55
C PRO A 112 -10.08 10.75 14.41
N PRO A 113 -10.77 9.94 13.60
CA PRO A 113 -11.65 10.45 12.55
C PRO A 113 -12.82 11.23 13.15
N VAL A 114 -13.37 12.14 12.35
CA VAL A 114 -14.67 12.78 12.62
C VAL A 114 -15.73 12.16 11.73
N PHE A 115 -16.94 11.99 12.27
CA PHE A 115 -18.04 11.40 11.52
C PHE A 115 -18.94 12.50 10.96
N ILE A 116 -19.23 12.42 9.66
CA ILE A 116 -20.14 13.32 8.96
C ILE A 116 -21.29 12.53 8.32
N GLU A 117 -22.39 13.22 8.04
CA GLU A 117 -23.63 12.57 7.56
C GLU A 117 -23.62 12.27 6.06
N ASP A 118 -22.84 13.02 5.29
CA ASP A 118 -22.82 12.95 3.82
C ASP A 118 -21.40 13.18 3.28
N GLY A 119 -21.19 12.94 2.00
CA GLY A 119 -19.92 13.20 1.32
C GLY A 119 -19.96 12.82 -0.16
N PRO A 120 -18.94 13.23 -0.95
CA PRO A 120 -18.89 12.94 -2.38
C PRO A 120 -19.10 11.46 -2.73
N VAL A 121 -18.68 10.53 -1.87
CA VAL A 121 -18.84 9.09 -2.08
C VAL A 121 -20.32 8.66 -2.29
N PHE A 122 -21.29 9.43 -1.78
CA PHE A 122 -22.72 9.16 -1.94
C PHE A 122 -23.37 9.82 -3.16
N GLU A 123 -22.61 10.45 -4.06
CA GLU A 123 -23.14 10.99 -5.33
C GLU A 123 -23.92 9.93 -6.12
N ASN A 124 -23.53 8.66 -6.03
CA ASN A 124 -24.27 7.52 -6.56
C ASN A 124 -24.38 6.42 -5.48
N VAL A 125 -25.60 5.92 -5.29
CA VAL A 125 -25.91 4.81 -4.37
C VAL A 125 -26.64 3.72 -5.16
N LEU A 126 -26.09 2.51 -5.16
CA LEU A 126 -26.65 1.36 -5.87
C LEU A 126 -26.93 0.24 -4.87
N GLU A 127 -28.14 -0.28 -4.88
CA GLU A 127 -28.62 -1.33 -3.98
C GLU A 127 -29.47 -2.34 -4.78
N GLY A 128 -29.64 -3.55 -4.26
CA GLY A 128 -30.49 -4.56 -4.89
C GLY A 128 -30.05 -4.92 -6.31
N ASP A 129 -30.96 -4.76 -7.28
CA ASP A 129 -30.73 -5.17 -8.67
C ASP A 129 -29.80 -4.22 -9.45
N ASP A 130 -29.61 -2.99 -8.96
CA ASP A 130 -28.72 -1.99 -9.56
C ASP A 130 -27.23 -2.26 -9.31
N ILE A 131 -26.92 -3.26 -8.46
CA ILE A 131 -25.56 -3.70 -8.16
C ILE A 131 -24.98 -4.43 -9.38
N ASP A 132 -23.98 -3.79 -9.99
CA ASP A 132 -23.11 -4.38 -10.99
C ASP A 132 -21.69 -3.83 -10.86
N ILE A 133 -20.78 -4.65 -10.33
CA ILE A 133 -19.35 -4.31 -10.23
C ILE A 133 -18.59 -4.52 -11.54
N LEU A 134 -19.16 -5.22 -12.52
CA LEU A 134 -18.50 -5.50 -13.80
C LEU A 134 -18.40 -4.25 -14.68
N LYS A 135 -19.21 -3.22 -14.39
CA LYS A 135 -19.19 -1.92 -15.08
C LYS A 135 -17.93 -1.11 -14.82
N PHE A 136 -17.26 -1.33 -13.67
CA PHE A 136 -16.02 -0.64 -13.36
C PHE A 136 -14.86 -1.19 -14.21
N PRO A 137 -13.93 -0.34 -14.65
CA PRO A 137 -12.83 -0.72 -15.54
C PRO A 137 -11.76 -1.50 -14.78
N THR A 138 -12.10 -2.67 -14.27
CA THR A 138 -11.16 -3.51 -13.53
C THR A 138 -10.24 -4.23 -14.51
N PRO A 139 -8.91 -4.04 -14.45
CA PRO A 139 -8.00 -4.72 -15.34
C PRO A 139 -7.85 -6.21 -15.02
N THR A 140 -7.50 -6.97 -16.05
CA THR A 140 -6.63 -8.14 -15.86
C THR A 140 -5.20 -7.61 -15.75
N TRP A 141 -4.59 -7.74 -14.57
CA TRP A 141 -3.28 -7.13 -14.32
C TRP A 141 -2.16 -7.92 -14.96
N HIS A 142 -2.18 -9.25 -14.80
CA HIS A 142 -1.19 -10.15 -15.36
C HIS A 142 -1.84 -11.22 -16.24
N VAL A 143 -1.09 -11.69 -17.25
CA VAL A 143 -1.59 -12.59 -18.29
C VAL A 143 -2.18 -13.90 -17.75
N ASN A 144 -1.68 -14.41 -16.62
CA ASN A 144 -2.16 -15.68 -16.03
C ASN A 144 -2.94 -15.47 -14.72
N ASP A 145 -3.39 -14.25 -14.42
CA ASP A 145 -4.28 -14.04 -13.28
C ASP A 145 -5.58 -14.85 -13.46
N GLY A 146 -6.03 -15.52 -12.40
CA GLY A 146 -7.26 -16.32 -12.41
C GLY A 146 -8.55 -15.52 -12.57
N GLY A 147 -8.46 -14.19 -12.54
CA GLY A 147 -9.59 -13.29 -12.70
C GLY A 147 -9.19 -11.83 -12.65
N ARG A 148 -10.20 -10.95 -12.66
CA ARG A 148 -10.02 -9.50 -12.56
C ARG A 148 -9.90 -9.08 -11.10
N TYR A 149 -8.80 -8.42 -10.73
CA TYR A 149 -8.59 -7.96 -9.36
C TYR A 149 -8.91 -6.49 -9.23
N ILE A 150 -10.09 -6.17 -8.72
CA ILE A 150 -10.51 -4.80 -8.47
C ILE A 150 -9.80 -4.21 -7.26
N GLY A 151 -9.47 -5.05 -6.28
CA GLY A 151 -8.81 -4.63 -5.05
C GLY A 151 -7.31 -4.81 -5.10
N THR A 152 -6.58 -4.04 -5.92
CA THR A 152 -5.10 -3.99 -5.84
C THR A 152 -4.60 -2.72 -5.14
N GLY A 153 -5.23 -1.57 -5.40
CA GLY A 153 -5.03 -0.31 -4.69
C GLY A 153 -6.12 -0.01 -3.64
N CYS A 154 -6.53 -1.02 -2.86
CA CYS A 154 -7.68 -0.92 -1.95
C CYS A 154 -7.34 -1.18 -0.48
N TYR A 155 -8.26 -0.86 0.42
CA TYR A 155 -8.28 -1.41 1.78
C TYR A 155 -9.70 -1.78 2.20
N SER A 156 -9.79 -2.77 3.10
CA SER A 156 -11.03 -3.19 3.72
C SER A 156 -11.14 -2.62 5.12
N VAL A 157 -12.26 -1.96 5.38
CA VAL A 157 -12.70 -1.57 6.71
C VAL A 157 -13.44 -2.74 7.35
N THR A 158 -13.00 -3.12 8.55
CA THR A 158 -13.63 -4.17 9.37
C THR A 158 -13.67 -3.71 10.81
N MET A 159 -14.54 -4.31 11.62
CA MET A 159 -14.67 -3.98 13.04
C MET A 159 -14.61 -5.22 13.90
N ASP A 160 -13.80 -5.19 14.95
CA ASP A 160 -13.73 -6.27 15.94
C ASP A 160 -15.11 -6.49 16.59
N PRO A 161 -15.66 -7.72 16.60
CA PRO A 161 -16.99 -7.96 17.15
C PRO A 161 -17.07 -7.77 18.66
N ASP A 162 -15.95 -7.86 19.39
CA ASP A 162 -15.89 -7.76 20.84
C ASP A 162 -15.51 -6.35 21.29
N GLU A 163 -14.38 -5.87 20.79
CA GLU A 163 -13.73 -4.66 21.27
C GLU A 163 -14.13 -3.42 20.45
N LYS A 164 -14.84 -3.62 19.33
CA LYS A 164 -15.42 -2.57 18.46
C LYS A 164 -14.41 -1.59 17.85
N TRP A 165 -13.11 -1.89 17.91
CA TRP A 165 -12.10 -1.12 17.19
C TRP A 165 -12.13 -1.43 15.68
N ILE A 166 -11.71 -0.45 14.88
CA ILE A 166 -11.77 -0.49 13.42
C ILE A 166 -10.38 -0.75 12.86
N ASN A 167 -10.32 -1.63 11.86
CA ASN A 167 -9.14 -1.86 11.05
C ASN A 167 -9.43 -1.44 9.60
N ALA A 168 -8.55 -0.65 9.01
CA ALA A 168 -8.50 -0.39 7.57
C ALA A 168 -7.22 -1.01 6.99
N GLY A 169 -7.34 -2.24 6.47
CA GLY A 169 -6.19 -3.03 6.01
C GLY A 169 -6.27 -3.43 4.54
N CYS A 170 -5.14 -3.46 3.84
CA CYS A 170 -5.09 -3.92 2.45
C CYS A 170 -5.26 -5.45 2.33
N TYR A 171 -6.34 -5.89 1.70
CA TYR A 171 -6.60 -7.28 1.33
C TYR A 171 -7.09 -7.31 -0.11
N ARG A 172 -6.43 -8.11 -0.96
CA ARG A 172 -6.77 -8.12 -2.38
C ARG A 172 -8.16 -8.69 -2.62
N ALA A 173 -8.85 -8.17 -3.62
CA ALA A 173 -10.20 -8.58 -3.99
C ALA A 173 -10.29 -8.96 -5.46
N MET A 174 -10.67 -10.21 -5.75
CA MET A 174 -10.92 -10.72 -7.09
C MET A 174 -12.41 -10.74 -7.39
N ILE A 175 -12.82 -10.22 -8.55
CA ILE A 175 -14.21 -10.27 -9.02
C ILE A 175 -14.61 -11.71 -9.27
N GLN A 176 -15.77 -12.10 -8.71
CA GLN A 176 -16.37 -13.43 -8.88
C GLN A 176 -17.61 -13.36 -9.79
N ASP A 177 -18.44 -12.34 -9.62
CA ASP A 177 -19.61 -12.05 -10.45
C ASP A 177 -20.02 -10.58 -10.29
N LYS A 178 -21.22 -10.20 -10.76
CA LYS A 178 -21.72 -8.81 -10.70
C LYS A 178 -21.85 -8.23 -9.29
N LYS A 179 -21.90 -9.05 -8.25
CA LYS A 179 -22.23 -8.62 -6.88
C LYS A 179 -21.34 -9.25 -5.82
N SER A 180 -20.22 -9.84 -6.22
CA SER A 180 -19.34 -10.51 -5.27
C SER A 180 -17.87 -10.47 -5.66
N VAL A 181 -17.04 -10.34 -4.63
CA VAL A 181 -15.59 -10.43 -4.72
C VAL A 181 -15.07 -11.42 -3.68
N SER A 182 -14.06 -12.21 -4.01
CA SER A 182 -13.34 -13.02 -3.03
C SER A 182 -12.18 -12.23 -2.44
N LEU A 183 -11.97 -12.33 -1.11
CA LEU A 183 -10.87 -11.64 -0.43
C LEU A 183 -9.87 -12.60 0.19
N LEU A 184 -8.59 -12.38 -0.10
CA LEU A 184 -7.49 -13.06 0.59
C LEU A 184 -7.05 -12.24 1.81
N MET A 185 -7.41 -12.71 3.00
CA MET A 185 -6.90 -12.20 4.27
C MET A 185 -5.86 -13.18 4.83
N VAL A 186 -4.60 -12.75 4.93
CA VAL A 186 -3.50 -13.59 5.39
C VAL A 186 -3.55 -13.74 6.93
N PRO A 187 -3.30 -14.96 7.48
CA PRO A 187 -3.20 -15.17 8.92
C PRO A 187 -2.24 -14.19 9.61
N GLY A 188 -2.61 -13.73 10.81
CA GLY A 188 -1.84 -12.77 11.59
C GLY A 188 -2.06 -11.30 11.23
N LYS A 189 -2.94 -11.00 10.25
CA LYS A 189 -3.40 -9.64 9.97
C LYS A 189 -4.71 -9.35 10.71
N HIS A 190 -4.92 -8.09 11.08
CA HIS A 190 -6.09 -7.65 11.85
C HIS A 190 -7.44 -8.03 11.23
N GLY A 191 -7.63 -7.81 9.92
CA GLY A 191 -8.85 -8.24 9.22
C GLY A 191 -9.08 -9.75 9.28
N TYR A 192 -8.03 -10.56 9.22
CA TYR A 192 -8.13 -12.01 9.44
C TYR A 192 -8.56 -12.31 10.89
N MET A 193 -8.01 -11.61 11.88
CA MET A 193 -8.39 -11.78 13.28
C MET A 193 -9.87 -11.45 13.52
N HIS A 194 -10.35 -10.33 12.99
CA HIS A 194 -11.78 -9.97 13.03
C HIS A 194 -12.64 -11.05 12.38
N ARG A 195 -12.27 -11.48 11.17
CA ARG A 195 -12.97 -12.53 10.42
C ARG A 195 -13.12 -13.81 11.22
N GLU A 196 -12.02 -14.29 11.82
CA GLU A 196 -12.05 -15.52 12.62
C GLU A 196 -12.95 -15.39 13.86
N LYS A 197 -13.06 -14.21 14.48
CA LYS A 197 -13.97 -13.97 15.62
C LYS A 197 -15.44 -14.08 15.19
N TYR A 198 -15.84 -13.48 14.06
CA TYR A 198 -17.21 -13.61 13.53
C TYR A 198 -17.50 -15.05 13.09
N PHE A 199 -16.59 -15.68 12.35
CA PHE A 199 -16.81 -17.02 11.81
C PHE A 199 -16.95 -18.07 12.90
N LYS A 200 -16.20 -17.96 14.00
CA LYS A 200 -16.37 -18.84 15.18
C LYS A 200 -17.73 -18.69 15.86
N ARG A 201 -18.43 -17.56 15.67
CA ARG A 201 -19.80 -17.33 16.16
C ARG A 201 -20.88 -17.76 15.17
N GLY A 202 -20.49 -18.18 13.97
CA GLY A 202 -21.44 -18.39 12.87
C GLY A 202 -22.06 -17.07 12.38
N GLU A 203 -21.40 -15.94 12.62
CA GLU A 203 -21.86 -14.62 12.19
C GLU A 203 -21.21 -14.22 10.87
N LYS A 204 -21.94 -13.47 10.04
CA LYS A 204 -21.36 -12.79 8.89
C LYS A 204 -20.56 -11.58 9.37
N MET A 205 -19.36 -11.38 8.83
CA MET A 205 -18.52 -10.22 9.17
C MET A 205 -18.89 -9.02 8.28
N PRO A 206 -19.26 -7.86 8.86
CA PRO A 206 -19.43 -6.64 8.08
C PRO A 206 -18.10 -6.18 7.49
N LEU A 207 -18.11 -5.72 6.24
CA LEU A 207 -16.95 -5.18 5.57
C LEU A 207 -17.33 -4.05 4.60
N ALA A 208 -16.52 -2.99 4.58
CA ALA A 208 -16.55 -1.98 3.53
C ALA A 208 -15.20 -1.98 2.78
N LEU A 209 -15.21 -2.25 1.47
CA LEU A 209 -14.04 -2.27 0.62
C LEU A 209 -13.91 -0.91 -0.10
N VAL A 210 -12.86 -0.15 0.22
CA VAL A 210 -12.59 1.15 -0.40
C VAL A 210 -11.64 0.96 -1.58
N LEU A 211 -12.10 1.31 -2.78
CA LEU A 211 -11.42 1.03 -4.07
C LEU A 211 -10.83 2.27 -4.75
N GLY A 212 -10.81 3.38 -4.02
CA GLY A 212 -10.16 4.62 -4.45
C GLY A 212 -10.12 5.60 -3.28
N SER A 213 -8.97 5.65 -2.62
CA SER A 213 -8.61 6.69 -1.65
C SER A 213 -7.39 7.42 -2.17
N ASP A 214 -6.98 8.49 -1.50
CA ASP A 214 -5.66 9.04 -1.77
C ASP A 214 -4.55 8.01 -1.51
N PRO A 215 -3.40 8.13 -2.20
CA PRO A 215 -2.31 7.16 -2.10
C PRO A 215 -1.70 7.03 -0.71
N LEU A 216 -1.59 8.13 0.05
CA LEU A 216 -1.03 8.08 1.41
C LEU A 216 -1.84 7.13 2.29
N PHE A 217 -3.17 7.23 2.22
CA PHE A 217 -4.08 6.36 2.96
C PHE A 217 -3.88 4.89 2.60
N PHE A 218 -3.86 4.59 1.30
CA PHE A 218 -3.66 3.22 0.81
C PHE A 218 -2.34 2.63 1.32
N PHE A 219 -1.23 3.37 1.20
CA PHE A 219 0.06 2.88 1.66
C PHE A 219 0.10 2.68 3.17
N MET A 220 -0.48 3.59 3.96
CA MET A 220 -0.62 3.43 5.41
C MET A 220 -1.47 2.20 5.76
N ALA A 221 -2.59 1.98 5.09
CA ALA A 221 -3.44 0.78 5.25
C ALA A 221 -2.72 -0.53 4.87
N GLY A 222 -1.65 -0.44 4.09
CA GLY A 222 -0.78 -1.55 3.70
C GLY A 222 0.29 -1.92 4.72
N THR A 223 0.39 -1.21 5.84
CA THR A 223 1.43 -1.40 6.87
C THR A 223 0.94 -2.23 8.06
N GLU A 224 1.89 -2.73 8.85
CA GLU A 224 1.60 -3.48 10.07
C GLU A 224 1.49 -2.53 11.27
N GLN A 225 0.26 -2.19 11.67
CA GLN A 225 -0.01 -1.31 12.81
C GLN A 225 -0.20 -2.08 14.13
N PRO A 226 -0.01 -1.41 15.30
CA PRO A 226 -0.32 -2.00 16.60
C PRO A 226 -1.78 -2.46 16.71
N TYR A 227 -2.01 -3.53 17.47
CA TYR A 227 -3.35 -4.04 17.76
C TYR A 227 -4.23 -2.95 18.39
N GLY A 228 -5.46 -2.83 17.89
CA GLY A 228 -6.45 -1.87 18.41
C GLY A 228 -6.32 -0.44 17.87
N LEU A 229 -5.25 -0.12 17.13
CA LEU A 229 -5.08 1.19 16.51
C LEU A 229 -5.66 1.21 15.09
N CYS A 230 -6.57 2.15 14.83
CA CYS A 230 -7.14 2.36 13.50
C CYS A 230 -6.20 3.20 12.64
N GLU A 231 -6.01 2.82 11.38
CA GLU A 231 -5.17 3.56 10.43
C GLU A 231 -5.67 4.98 10.15
N TYR A 232 -6.96 5.25 10.40
CA TYR A 232 -7.56 6.58 10.25
C TYR A 232 -6.92 7.57 11.21
N ASP A 233 -6.62 7.12 12.42
CA ASP A 233 -6.00 7.92 13.46
C ASP A 233 -4.59 8.33 13.04
N ILE A 234 -3.87 7.41 12.38
CA ILE A 234 -2.49 7.63 11.93
C ILE A 234 -2.46 8.57 10.74
N VAL A 235 -3.30 8.34 9.72
CA VAL A 235 -3.42 9.25 8.58
C VAL A 235 -3.83 10.65 9.06
N GLY A 236 -4.77 10.72 10.01
CA GLY A 236 -5.17 11.98 10.61
C GLY A 236 -4.02 12.68 11.34
N GLY A 237 -3.20 11.93 12.07
CA GLY A 237 -2.00 12.44 12.72
C GLY A 237 -0.91 12.90 11.77
N MET A 238 -0.67 12.17 10.67
CA MET A 238 0.25 12.58 9.62
C MET A 238 -0.20 13.89 8.97
N ARG A 239 -1.49 14.03 8.69
CA ARG A 239 -2.11 15.25 8.14
C ARG A 239 -2.26 16.39 9.13
N ARG A 240 -2.16 16.10 10.44
CA ARG A 240 -2.56 17.01 11.53
C ARG A 240 -4.02 17.46 11.44
N GLN A 241 -4.87 16.67 10.79
CA GLN A 241 -6.29 16.93 10.58
C GLN A 241 -7.04 15.60 10.63
N PRO A 242 -8.20 15.50 11.30
CA PRO A 242 -8.97 14.27 11.34
C PRO A 242 -9.42 13.84 9.93
N VAL A 243 -9.50 12.53 9.71
CA VAL A 243 -10.15 11.98 8.52
C VAL A 243 -11.66 12.16 8.68
N GLU A 244 -12.31 12.77 7.69
CA GLU A 244 -13.77 12.85 7.63
C GLU A 244 -14.35 11.55 7.09
N CYS A 245 -15.09 10.83 7.92
CA CYS A 245 -15.69 9.55 7.57
C CYS A 245 -17.21 9.64 7.53
N ALA A 246 -17.81 9.09 6.48
CA ALA A 246 -19.22 8.78 6.41
C ALA A 246 -19.47 7.34 6.89
N ARG A 247 -20.72 6.99 7.21
CA ARG A 247 -21.11 5.63 7.58
C ARG A 247 -21.92 4.97 6.48
N GLY A 248 -21.56 3.74 6.15
CA GLY A 248 -22.33 2.91 5.23
C GLY A 248 -23.73 2.62 5.77
N LYS A 249 -24.70 2.49 4.86
CA LYS A 249 -26.11 2.34 5.20
C LYS A 249 -26.46 0.88 5.56
N VAL A 250 -25.61 -0.07 5.16
CA VAL A 250 -25.84 -1.50 5.38
C VAL A 250 -25.21 -1.98 6.69
N THR A 251 -23.91 -1.75 6.87
CA THR A 251 -23.13 -2.29 7.98
C THR A 251 -22.86 -1.26 9.07
N GLY A 252 -23.01 0.03 8.77
CA GLY A 252 -22.65 1.13 9.67
C GLY A 252 -21.14 1.35 9.84
N LEU A 253 -20.30 0.59 9.11
CA LEU A 253 -18.86 0.78 9.09
C LEU A 253 -18.51 2.16 8.51
N PRO A 254 -17.56 2.88 9.11
CA PRO A 254 -17.13 4.17 8.59
C PRO A 254 -16.11 4.01 7.47
N PHE A 255 -16.19 4.87 6.47
CA PHE A 255 -15.19 5.00 5.40
C PHE A 255 -14.99 6.48 5.06
N PRO A 256 -13.86 6.89 4.46
CA PRO A 256 -13.65 8.29 4.12
C PRO A 256 -14.77 8.81 3.22
N ALA A 257 -15.33 9.95 3.59
CA ALA A 257 -16.46 10.55 2.89
C ALA A 257 -16.12 10.98 1.45
N ASN A 258 -14.82 11.14 1.18
CA ASN A 258 -14.25 11.50 -0.10
C ASN A 258 -13.71 10.30 -0.92
N ALA A 259 -13.97 9.06 -0.48
CA ALA A 259 -13.63 7.87 -1.24
C ALA A 259 -14.29 7.89 -2.63
N GLU A 260 -13.60 7.37 -3.64
CA GLU A 260 -14.13 7.29 -5.01
C GLU A 260 -15.19 6.21 -5.15
N ILE A 261 -14.94 5.03 -4.58
CA ILE A 261 -15.79 3.85 -4.69
C ILE A 261 -15.70 3.06 -3.38
N VAL A 262 -16.85 2.63 -2.85
CA VAL A 262 -16.98 1.74 -1.70
C VAL A 262 -17.95 0.62 -2.02
N PHE A 263 -17.52 -0.63 -1.80
CA PHE A 263 -18.42 -1.78 -1.77
C PHE A 263 -18.71 -2.14 -0.32
N GLU A 264 -19.98 -2.18 0.06
CA GLU A 264 -20.40 -2.51 1.41
C GLU A 264 -21.20 -3.82 1.41
N GLY A 265 -20.95 -4.67 2.41
CA GLY A 265 -21.69 -5.90 2.60
C GLY A 265 -21.06 -6.82 3.63
N PHE A 266 -21.20 -8.13 3.40
CA PHE A 266 -20.86 -9.13 4.41
C PHE A 266 -20.00 -10.26 3.86
N LEU A 267 -18.96 -10.61 4.63
CA LEU A 267 -18.18 -11.83 4.44
C LEU A 267 -18.81 -12.98 5.20
N ASN A 268 -18.99 -14.12 4.54
CA ASN A 268 -19.52 -15.35 5.13
C ASN A 268 -18.50 -16.50 5.02
N ASN A 269 -18.40 -17.35 6.04
CA ASN A 269 -17.54 -18.53 6.01
C ASN A 269 -18.09 -19.64 5.09
N ASP A 270 -19.41 -19.71 4.96
CA ASP A 270 -20.09 -20.77 4.20
C ASP A 270 -20.12 -20.50 2.69
N ASN A 271 -19.83 -19.26 2.28
CA ASN A 271 -19.73 -18.86 0.88
C ASN A 271 -18.27 -18.61 0.51
N ARG A 272 -17.66 -19.60 -0.14
CA ARG A 272 -16.28 -19.53 -0.63
C ARG A 272 -16.24 -19.81 -2.12
N LYS A 273 -15.37 -19.09 -2.82
CA LYS A 273 -15.08 -19.29 -4.24
C LYS A 273 -13.57 -19.37 -4.44
N PHE A 274 -13.15 -20.01 -5.53
CA PHE A 274 -11.74 -20.06 -5.88
C PHE A 274 -11.24 -18.67 -6.27
N GLU A 275 -10.13 -18.28 -5.66
CA GLU A 275 -9.39 -17.06 -5.94
C GLU A 275 -7.95 -17.44 -6.27
N GLY A 276 -7.32 -16.67 -7.15
CA GLY A 276 -6.01 -17.01 -7.68
C GLY A 276 -6.10 -17.83 -8.98
N PRO A 277 -4.93 -18.13 -9.58
CA PRO A 277 -3.62 -17.63 -9.18
C PRO A 277 -3.50 -16.11 -9.41
N PHE A 278 -2.52 -15.47 -8.79
CA PHE A 278 -2.26 -14.03 -8.93
C PHE A 278 -0.75 -13.78 -9.00
N GLY A 279 -0.33 -12.82 -9.81
CA GLY A 279 1.05 -12.33 -9.81
C GLY A 279 1.42 -11.72 -8.45
N GLU A 280 2.27 -12.39 -7.68
CA GLU A 280 2.64 -11.94 -6.33
C GLU A 280 3.90 -11.05 -6.36
N TRP A 281 4.03 -10.25 -5.30
CA TRP A 281 5.17 -9.37 -4.99
C TRP A 281 6.53 -10.08 -4.99
N THR A 282 6.57 -11.42 -4.94
CA THR A 282 7.80 -12.20 -5.04
C THR A 282 8.32 -12.35 -6.47
N GLY A 283 7.56 -11.98 -7.51
CA GLY A 283 7.95 -12.26 -8.89
C GLY A 283 7.28 -13.45 -9.56
N TYR A 284 6.36 -14.12 -8.86
CA TYR A 284 5.87 -15.43 -9.26
C TYR A 284 4.39 -15.57 -8.97
N TYR A 285 3.72 -16.47 -9.70
CA TYR A 285 2.45 -17.04 -9.27
C TYR A 285 2.75 -18.04 -8.15
N ALA A 286 2.90 -17.52 -6.93
CA ALA A 286 3.46 -18.28 -5.81
C ALA A 286 2.47 -19.24 -5.15
N SER A 287 1.18 -19.12 -5.46
CA SER A 287 0.13 -20.02 -4.98
C SER A 287 -0.83 -20.37 -6.12
N ASP A 288 -1.29 -21.61 -6.12
CA ASP A 288 -2.44 -22.04 -6.91
C ASP A 288 -3.72 -21.35 -6.43
N GLU A 289 -4.80 -21.55 -7.19
CA GLU A 289 -6.12 -21.12 -6.77
C GLU A 289 -6.53 -21.76 -5.43
N SER A 290 -7.22 -21.01 -4.59
CA SER A 290 -7.67 -21.49 -3.28
C SER A 290 -9.04 -20.93 -2.91
N ALA A 291 -9.80 -21.68 -2.13
CA ALA A 291 -11.15 -21.30 -1.72
C ALA A 291 -11.12 -20.16 -0.67
N GLN A 292 -11.40 -18.93 -1.12
CA GLN A 292 -11.43 -17.74 -0.28
C GLN A 292 -12.87 -17.32 0.07
N PRO A 293 -13.08 -16.73 1.27
CA PRO A 293 -14.35 -16.13 1.63
C PRO A 293 -14.77 -15.04 0.64
N VAL A 294 -16.08 -14.96 0.40
CA VAL A 294 -16.68 -14.01 -0.55
C VAL A 294 -17.37 -12.89 0.20
N LEU A 295 -17.07 -11.65 -0.20
CA LEU A 295 -17.88 -10.49 0.14
C LEU A 295 -19.12 -10.49 -0.76
N GLU A 296 -20.28 -10.69 -0.13
CA GLU A 296 -21.58 -10.46 -0.75
C GLU A 296 -21.87 -8.95 -0.67
N ILE A 297 -21.89 -8.26 -1.81
CA ILE A 297 -22.08 -6.81 -1.87
C ILE A 297 -23.57 -6.51 -1.78
N GLU A 298 -23.95 -5.68 -0.82
CA GLU A 298 -25.33 -5.24 -0.59
C GLU A 298 -25.55 -3.76 -0.96
N ALA A 299 -24.48 -2.96 -1.00
CA ALA A 299 -24.51 -1.60 -1.52
C ALA A 299 -23.20 -1.21 -2.20
N ILE A 300 -23.29 -0.35 -3.21
CA ILE A 300 -22.16 0.33 -3.82
C ILE A 300 -22.38 1.84 -3.68
N TYR A 301 -21.36 2.54 -3.19
CA TYR A 301 -21.31 4.00 -3.15
C TYR A 301 -20.18 4.47 -4.06
N HIS A 302 -20.43 5.43 -4.94
CA HIS A 302 -19.35 6.01 -5.73
C HIS A 302 -19.59 7.46 -6.14
N ARG A 303 -18.48 8.18 -6.32
CA ARG A 303 -18.47 9.51 -6.93
C ARG A 303 -18.85 9.43 -8.41
N ASN A 304 -19.30 10.55 -8.97
CA ASN A 304 -19.38 10.77 -10.40
C ASN A 304 -17.99 10.68 -11.02
N ASP A 305 -17.89 10.06 -12.20
CA ASP A 305 -16.62 9.78 -12.87
C ASP A 305 -15.61 9.07 -11.93
N PRO A 306 -15.96 7.90 -11.37
CA PRO A 306 -15.20 7.29 -10.30
C PRO A 306 -13.83 6.79 -10.77
N ILE A 307 -12.85 6.81 -9.87
CA ILE A 307 -11.47 6.39 -10.14
C ILE A 307 -11.11 5.19 -9.26
N ILE A 308 -10.76 4.06 -9.90
CA ILE A 308 -10.14 2.93 -9.21
C ILE A 308 -8.65 3.25 -9.01
N LEU A 309 -8.13 3.01 -7.81
CA LEU A 309 -6.69 2.98 -7.59
C LEU A 309 -6.16 1.56 -7.86
N GLY A 310 -5.25 1.44 -8.83
CA GLY A 310 -4.62 0.19 -9.22
C GLY A 310 -3.17 0.14 -8.75
N VAL A 311 -2.86 -0.83 -7.87
CA VAL A 311 -1.50 -1.08 -7.38
C VAL A 311 -1.16 -2.57 -7.51
N PRO A 312 -1.09 -3.10 -8.74
CA PRO A 312 -0.71 -4.49 -8.97
C PRO A 312 0.75 -4.73 -8.54
N PRO A 313 1.08 -5.88 -7.94
CA PRO A 313 2.47 -6.27 -7.71
C PRO A 313 3.18 -6.55 -9.05
N ILE A 314 4.24 -5.81 -9.38
CA ILE A 314 4.96 -6.01 -10.65
C ILE A 314 6.18 -6.89 -10.47
N GLY A 315 5.88 -8.15 -10.17
CA GLY A 315 6.86 -9.22 -10.04
C GLY A 315 8.10 -8.85 -9.20
N GLY A 316 9.27 -9.41 -9.51
CA GLY A 316 10.51 -9.16 -8.75
C GLY A 316 11.06 -7.72 -8.86
N GLY A 317 10.34 -6.81 -9.51
CA GLY A 317 10.71 -5.40 -9.69
C GLY A 317 10.29 -4.51 -8.52
N SER A 318 10.61 -3.23 -8.64
CA SER A 318 10.27 -2.20 -7.65
C SER A 318 8.82 -1.74 -7.82
N ASP A 319 7.87 -2.42 -7.20
CA ASP A 319 6.48 -1.95 -7.13
C ASP A 319 6.30 -0.79 -6.12
N GLU A 320 5.09 -0.23 -6.10
CA GLU A 320 4.78 0.95 -5.30
C GLU A 320 4.81 0.68 -3.80
N MET A 321 4.32 -0.49 -3.38
CA MET A 321 4.34 -0.92 -1.99
C MET A 321 5.77 -1.20 -1.53
N ALA A 322 6.62 -1.77 -2.38
CA ALA A 322 8.04 -1.93 -2.12
C ALA A 322 8.71 -0.56 -1.93
N ARG A 323 8.51 0.39 -2.84
CA ARG A 323 9.06 1.77 -2.70
C ARG A 323 8.63 2.44 -1.40
N TYR A 324 7.36 2.32 -1.03
CA TYR A 324 6.86 2.87 0.23
C TYR A 324 7.50 2.19 1.46
N ARG A 325 7.55 0.85 1.46
CA ARG A 325 8.15 0.06 2.53
C ARG A 325 9.65 0.32 2.67
N ALA A 326 10.37 0.56 1.57
CA ALA A 326 11.79 0.90 1.61
C ALA A 326 12.04 2.15 2.47
N ILE A 327 11.26 3.21 2.26
CA ILE A 327 11.34 4.45 3.06
C ILE A 327 11.02 4.18 4.52
N MET A 328 9.89 3.50 4.78
CA MET A 328 9.43 3.26 6.15
C MET A 328 10.38 2.37 6.96
N ARG A 329 10.94 1.32 6.34
CA ARG A 329 11.71 0.28 7.04
C ARG A 329 13.18 0.64 7.24
N SER A 330 13.77 1.40 6.31
CA SER A 330 15.22 1.64 6.30
C SER A 330 15.68 2.43 7.52
N ALA A 331 15.06 3.59 7.79
CA ALA A 331 15.37 4.37 8.98
C ALA A 331 14.93 3.68 10.28
N MET A 332 13.82 2.94 10.26
CA MET A 332 13.39 2.14 11.42
C MET A 332 14.45 1.09 11.80
N LEU A 333 14.99 0.36 10.81
CA LEU A 333 16.06 -0.61 11.04
C LEU A 333 17.35 0.07 11.54
N LYS A 334 17.74 1.19 10.93
CA LYS A 334 18.88 2.01 11.38
C LYS A 334 18.75 2.38 12.87
N GLN A 335 17.55 2.76 13.30
CA GLN A 335 17.27 3.15 14.69
C GLN A 335 17.21 1.94 15.63
N GLN A 336 16.71 0.79 15.18
CA GLN A 336 16.77 -0.45 15.96
C GLN A 336 18.22 -0.91 16.21
N LEU A 337 19.10 -0.80 15.21
CA LEU A 337 20.54 -1.09 15.36
C LEU A 337 21.23 -0.11 16.31
N HIS A 338 20.95 1.19 16.16
CA HIS A 338 21.46 2.21 17.08
C HIS A 338 21.00 1.96 18.52
N SER A 339 19.73 1.62 18.72
CA SER A 339 19.15 1.29 20.04
C SER A 339 19.74 0.01 20.64
N ALA A 340 20.18 -0.93 19.79
CA ALA A 340 20.92 -2.12 20.21
C ALA A 340 22.40 -1.85 20.54
N GLY A 341 22.84 -0.58 20.49
CA GLY A 341 24.20 -0.18 20.83
C GLY A 341 25.22 -0.41 19.72
N VAL A 342 24.79 -0.61 18.47
CA VAL A 342 25.69 -0.77 17.33
C VAL A 342 26.18 0.62 16.88
N PRO A 343 27.48 0.94 17.01
CA PRO A 343 28.01 2.24 16.63
C PRO A 343 28.16 2.36 15.11
N ASP A 344 28.24 3.59 14.59
CA ASP A 344 28.75 3.89 13.25
C ASP A 344 28.08 3.15 12.07
N VAL A 345 26.81 2.79 12.21
CA VAL A 345 25.95 2.46 11.05
C VAL A 345 25.55 3.77 10.36
N THR A 346 26.17 4.06 9.22
CA THR A 346 26.01 5.34 8.54
C THR A 346 24.78 5.36 7.64
N GLN A 347 24.47 4.24 6.99
CA GLN A 347 23.34 4.09 6.07
C GLN A 347 22.70 2.72 6.20
N VAL A 348 21.38 2.65 5.96
CA VAL A 348 20.61 1.40 5.87
C VAL A 348 19.62 1.56 4.72
N TRP A 349 19.47 0.55 3.87
CA TRP A 349 18.44 0.55 2.83
C TRP A 349 17.81 -0.84 2.69
N SER A 350 16.48 -0.89 2.72
CA SER A 350 15.68 -2.08 2.42
C SER A 350 15.26 -2.02 0.95
N HIS A 351 16.02 -2.69 0.08
CA HIS A 351 15.88 -2.57 -1.37
C HIS A 351 14.50 -2.99 -1.88
N GLU A 352 13.95 -2.19 -2.78
CA GLU A 352 12.66 -2.39 -3.42
C GLU A 352 12.62 -3.70 -4.22
N ILE A 353 13.72 -4.06 -4.89
CA ILE A 353 13.91 -5.40 -5.46
C ILE A 353 13.87 -6.45 -4.33
N GLY A 354 12.95 -7.41 -4.44
CA GLY A 354 12.63 -8.30 -3.32
C GLY A 354 11.73 -7.66 -2.25
N ALA A 355 10.88 -6.72 -2.67
CA ALA A 355 9.77 -6.11 -1.94
C ALA A 355 10.15 -5.41 -0.62
N SER A 356 11.36 -4.84 -0.52
CA SER A 356 11.88 -4.22 0.70
C SER A 356 11.91 -5.16 1.90
N ARG A 357 12.06 -6.45 1.61
CA ARG A 357 12.14 -7.53 2.60
C ARG A 357 13.38 -8.39 2.38
N MET A 358 13.63 -8.82 1.14
CA MET A 358 14.61 -9.87 0.87
C MET A 358 16.06 -9.39 0.90
N LEU A 359 16.33 -8.15 0.46
CA LEU A 359 17.67 -7.57 0.40
C LEU A 359 17.78 -6.33 1.31
N ILE A 360 18.66 -6.43 2.30
CA ILE A 360 18.99 -5.33 3.22
C ILE A 360 20.44 -4.95 3.02
N ALA A 361 20.71 -3.67 2.87
CA ALA A 361 22.05 -3.13 2.67
C ALA A 361 22.40 -2.13 3.79
N LEU A 362 23.60 -2.25 4.36
CA LEU A 362 24.08 -1.40 5.43
C LEU A 362 25.49 -0.89 5.13
N ALA A 363 25.72 0.38 5.37
CA ALA A 363 27.05 0.97 5.33
C ALA A 363 27.54 1.27 6.74
N ILE A 364 28.80 0.95 7.03
CA ILE A 364 29.40 1.17 8.34
C ILE A 364 30.75 1.87 8.24
N LYS A 365 31.07 2.67 9.26
CA LYS A 365 32.46 3.04 9.51
C LYS A 365 33.08 2.00 10.42
N GLN A 366 34.00 1.20 9.88
CA GLN A 366 34.59 0.08 10.61
C GLN A 366 35.33 0.56 11.87
N ARG A 367 34.98 0.00 13.04
CA ARG A 367 35.61 0.34 14.34
C ARG A 367 36.51 -0.76 14.92
N TYR A 368 36.13 -2.02 14.74
CA TYR A 368 36.82 -3.17 15.34
C TYR A 368 36.59 -4.44 14.51
N ALA A 369 37.47 -5.43 14.69
CA ALA A 369 37.30 -6.75 14.09
C ALA A 369 35.98 -7.38 14.55
N GLY A 370 35.17 -7.85 13.59
CA GLY A 370 33.85 -8.41 13.86
C GLY A 370 32.70 -7.39 13.85
N HIS A 371 32.96 -6.09 13.71
CA HIS A 371 31.90 -5.06 13.64
C HIS A 371 30.90 -5.33 12.50
N ALA A 372 31.38 -5.56 11.28
CA ALA A 372 30.54 -5.94 10.14
C ALA A 372 29.69 -7.20 10.40
N LYS A 373 30.25 -8.22 11.07
CA LYS A 373 29.53 -9.44 11.43
C LYS A 373 28.43 -9.17 12.46
N GLN A 374 28.72 -8.37 13.48
CA GLN A 374 27.74 -7.96 14.48
C GLN A 374 26.58 -7.20 13.83
N VAL A 375 26.89 -6.22 12.98
CA VAL A 375 25.90 -5.44 12.22
C VAL A 375 25.02 -6.36 11.39
N GLY A 376 25.62 -7.27 10.60
CA GLY A 376 24.90 -8.19 9.74
C GLY A 376 23.96 -9.13 10.51
N VAL A 377 24.43 -9.73 11.61
CA VAL A 377 23.63 -10.65 12.44
C VAL A 377 22.47 -9.92 13.10
N LEU A 378 22.70 -8.73 13.67
CA LEU A 378 21.63 -7.94 14.30
C LEU A 378 20.63 -7.45 13.25
N ALA A 379 21.11 -6.95 12.11
CA ALA A 379 20.25 -6.52 11.03
C ALA A 379 19.39 -7.66 10.48
N ALA A 380 19.88 -8.90 10.44
CA ALA A 380 19.06 -10.06 10.05
C ALA A 380 18.01 -10.46 11.12
N SER A 381 18.18 -10.01 12.36
CA SER A 381 17.37 -10.44 13.51
C SER A 381 16.35 -9.37 13.99
N CYS A 382 16.47 -8.14 13.51
CA CYS A 382 15.58 -7.04 13.86
C CYS A 382 14.16 -7.23 13.31
N GLY A 383 13.14 -6.80 14.06
CA GLY A 383 11.74 -6.87 13.61
C GLY A 383 11.48 -6.12 12.29
N ALA A 384 12.22 -5.03 12.04
CA ALA A 384 12.13 -4.24 10.82
C ALA A 384 12.63 -4.96 9.55
N SER A 385 13.30 -6.10 9.67
CA SER A 385 13.97 -6.80 8.56
C SER A 385 13.65 -8.29 8.52
N VAL A 386 13.56 -8.96 9.67
CA VAL A 386 13.52 -10.43 9.78
C VAL A 386 12.43 -11.10 8.93
N TYR A 387 11.26 -10.48 8.76
CA TYR A 387 10.20 -11.03 7.93
C TYR A 387 10.58 -11.00 6.45
N GLY A 388 10.90 -12.17 5.90
CA GLY A 388 11.23 -12.37 4.50
C GLY A 388 12.68 -12.03 4.12
N CYS A 389 13.54 -11.72 5.09
CA CYS A 389 14.95 -11.43 4.82
C CYS A 389 15.66 -12.66 4.23
N LYS A 390 16.39 -12.44 3.13
CA LYS A 390 17.20 -13.46 2.47
C LYS A 390 18.69 -13.10 2.47
N MET A 391 19.01 -11.82 2.34
CA MET A 391 20.37 -11.34 2.23
C MET A 391 20.55 -10.03 2.99
N VAL A 392 21.65 -9.96 3.75
CA VAL A 392 22.13 -8.74 4.40
C VAL A 392 23.54 -8.48 3.87
N ILE A 393 23.73 -7.32 3.24
CA ILE A 393 25.03 -6.89 2.72
C ILE A 393 25.53 -5.74 3.58
N VAL A 394 26.73 -5.89 4.14
CA VAL A 394 27.41 -4.86 4.95
C VAL A 394 28.64 -4.39 4.18
N VAL A 395 28.73 -3.09 3.95
CA VAL A 395 29.81 -2.43 3.19
C VAL A 395 30.39 -1.27 3.98
N ASP A 396 31.53 -0.74 3.51
CA ASP A 396 32.11 0.48 4.06
C ASP A 396 31.25 1.72 3.77
N ASP A 397 31.48 2.81 4.50
CA ASP A 397 30.69 4.04 4.46
C ASP A 397 30.89 4.90 3.20
N ASP A 398 31.80 4.50 2.30
CA ASP A 398 31.98 5.11 0.97
C ASP A 398 30.93 4.66 -0.06
N ILE A 399 30.18 3.59 0.23
CA ILE A 399 29.16 3.05 -0.67
C ILE A 399 27.79 3.68 -0.37
N ASN A 400 27.11 4.18 -1.40
CA ASN A 400 25.70 4.51 -1.29
C ASN A 400 24.85 3.23 -1.39
N VAL A 401 24.44 2.70 -0.24
CA VAL A 401 23.66 1.45 -0.15
C VAL A 401 22.23 1.55 -0.67
N SER A 402 21.73 2.75 -1.01
CA SER A 402 20.44 2.89 -1.71
C SER A 402 20.58 2.75 -3.24
N ASN A 403 21.80 2.74 -3.76
CA ASN A 403 22.11 2.50 -5.16
C ASN A 403 22.54 1.04 -5.35
N LEU A 404 21.72 0.27 -6.07
CA LEU A 404 21.94 -1.17 -6.25
C LEU A 404 23.24 -1.46 -7.01
N ASP A 405 23.61 -0.65 -8.02
CA ASP A 405 24.84 -0.86 -8.79
C ASP A 405 26.09 -0.67 -7.93
N GLN A 406 26.11 0.36 -7.06
CA GLN A 406 27.21 0.57 -6.12
C GLN A 406 27.30 -0.56 -5.09
N LEU A 407 26.15 -1.02 -4.59
CA LEU A 407 26.10 -2.14 -3.65
C LEU A 407 26.65 -3.43 -4.27
N MET A 408 26.20 -3.76 -5.48
CA MET A 408 26.65 -4.96 -6.20
C MET A 408 28.12 -4.86 -6.60
N TRP A 409 28.60 -3.69 -7.02
CA TRP A 409 30.03 -3.46 -7.27
C TRP A 409 30.88 -3.72 -6.02
N ALA A 410 30.46 -3.20 -4.86
CA ALA A 410 31.15 -3.43 -3.60
C ALA A 410 31.16 -4.93 -3.24
N MET A 411 30.03 -5.62 -3.41
CA MET A 411 29.93 -7.05 -3.17
C MET A 411 30.90 -7.85 -4.06
N LEU A 412 30.95 -7.57 -5.36
CA LEU A 412 31.77 -8.31 -6.31
C LEU A 412 33.27 -8.04 -6.18
N SER A 413 33.66 -6.86 -5.70
CA SER A 413 35.07 -6.43 -5.67
C SER A 413 35.73 -6.51 -4.28
N ARG A 414 34.94 -6.59 -3.19
CA ARG A 414 35.44 -6.54 -1.81
C ARG A 414 35.14 -7.78 -0.97
N TYR A 415 34.29 -8.70 -1.44
CA TYR A 415 33.96 -9.94 -0.74
C TYR A 415 34.91 -11.07 -1.17
N ASP A 416 35.51 -11.74 -0.18
CA ASP A 416 36.30 -12.97 -0.37
C ASP A 416 35.38 -14.18 -0.06
N PRO A 417 35.05 -15.03 -1.06
CA PRO A 417 33.93 -15.96 -1.01
C PRO A 417 34.01 -17.14 -0.05
#